data_AF-A0A534NI86-F1
#
_entry.id   AF-A0A534NI86-F1
#
_cell.length_a   1.000
_cell.length_b   1.000
_cell.length_c   1.000
_cell.angle_alpha   90.00
_cell.angle_beta   90.00
_cell.angle_gamma   90.00
#
_symmetry.space_group_name_H-M   'P 1'
#
loop_
_entity.id
_entity.type
_entity.pdbx_description
1 polymer ?
#
loop_
_entity_poly.entity_id
_entity_poly.type
_entity_poly.pdbx_seq_one_letter_code
_entity_poly.pdbx_strand_id
1 'polypeptide(L)'
;MLDAIEDLESSDPEAMEQLVANAAFGSGHPYARSPLGTIDSVTPMGIEEVVERQLDVFVPKGATLLVVGDVRPDAVAAAGKAAFGRWDGEPASPLAALPPPTVPGVSTEVGFLERRSASTLLVCATRPLSDIRGSDAALDVLANILGRGPASRLGTTLRDRNGLTYWTSARVVRRRHARAFVACSPLKADQADVGVRLFRDVLEQMREAPPTAQEVQRAKAVRLA
;
A
#
# COMPACT_ATOMS: atom_id res chain seq x y z
N MET A 1 2.96 21.09 6.37
CA MET A 1 3.58 19.78 6.69
C MET A 1 3.13 19.31 8.05
N LEU A 2 3.30 20.09 9.12
CA LEU A 2 2.75 19.77 10.44
C LEU A 2 1.22 19.61 10.40
N ASP A 3 0.50 20.56 9.78
CA ASP A 3 -0.95 20.44 9.58
C ASP A 3 -1.36 19.16 8.83
N ALA A 4 -0.57 18.70 7.85
CA ALA A 4 -0.83 17.46 7.12
C ALA A 4 -0.56 16.21 7.97
N ILE A 5 0.40 16.28 8.90
CA ILE A 5 0.68 15.21 9.86
C ILE A 5 -0.41 15.17 10.94
N GLU A 6 -0.93 16.31 11.38
CA GLU A 6 -2.07 16.39 12.29
C GLU A 6 -3.38 15.93 11.60
N ASP A 7 -3.56 16.25 10.32
CA ASP A 7 -4.70 15.79 9.52
C ASP A 7 -4.67 14.27 9.22
N LEU A 8 -3.46 13.70 9.10
CA LEU A 8 -3.26 12.25 9.06
C LEU A 8 -3.87 11.59 10.32
N GLU A 9 -3.68 12.19 11.49
CA GLU A 9 -4.26 11.70 12.74
C GLU A 9 -5.77 11.91 12.80
N SER A 10 -6.32 12.83 11.99
CA SER A 10 -7.72 13.27 12.11
C SER A 10 -8.71 12.55 11.18
N SER A 11 -8.48 12.31 9.87
CA SER A 11 -9.45 11.58 8.99
C SER A 11 -8.96 11.15 7.58
N ASP A 12 -7.68 11.30 7.24
CA ASP A 12 -7.21 11.20 5.84
C ASP A 12 -7.12 9.74 5.28
N PRO A 13 -7.43 9.49 3.98
CA PRO A 13 -6.94 8.34 3.20
C PRO A 13 -5.51 7.88 3.52
N GLU A 14 -4.62 8.82 3.82
CA GLU A 14 -3.21 8.56 4.14
C GLU A 14 -3.06 7.82 5.49
N ALA A 15 -3.96 8.04 6.45
CA ALA A 15 -3.98 7.34 7.74
C ALA A 15 -4.33 5.86 7.57
N MET A 16 -5.26 5.60 6.65
CA MET A 16 -5.61 4.25 6.25
C MET A 16 -4.44 3.55 5.54
N GLU A 17 -3.73 4.25 4.65
CA GLU A 17 -2.52 3.70 4.02
C GLU A 17 -1.44 3.38 5.07
N GLN A 18 -1.28 4.22 6.10
CA GLN A 18 -0.36 4.00 7.20
C GLN A 18 -0.74 2.76 8.03
N LEU A 19 -2.02 2.61 8.38
CA LEU A 19 -2.54 1.40 9.06
C LEU A 19 -2.32 0.14 8.22
N VAL A 20 -2.57 0.22 6.92
CA VAL A 20 -2.31 -0.88 5.99
C VAL A 20 -0.83 -1.24 5.92
N ALA A 21 0.06 -0.24 5.86
CA ALA A 21 1.49 -0.47 5.81
C ALA A 21 2.01 -1.10 7.11
N ASN A 22 1.49 -0.64 8.26
CA ASN A 22 1.78 -1.21 9.58
C ASN A 22 1.30 -2.67 9.67
N ALA A 23 0.08 -2.96 9.24
CA ALA A 23 -0.45 -4.32 9.22
C ALA A 23 0.36 -5.24 8.29
N ALA A 24 0.83 -4.72 7.16
CA ALA A 24 1.58 -5.47 6.17
C ALA A 24 3.03 -5.76 6.59
N PHE A 25 3.73 -4.80 7.20
CA PHE A 25 5.19 -4.89 7.42
C PHE A 25 5.63 -4.79 8.88
N GLY A 26 4.74 -4.40 9.79
CA GLY A 26 5.05 -4.03 11.18
C GLY A 26 5.49 -2.57 11.29
N SER A 27 5.07 -1.88 12.36
CA SER A 27 5.29 -0.44 12.56
C SER A 27 6.77 -0.01 12.62
N GLY A 28 7.67 -0.91 13.01
CA GLY A 28 9.12 -0.65 13.05
C GLY A 28 9.83 -0.81 11.70
N HIS A 29 9.17 -1.37 10.68
CA HIS A 29 9.81 -1.70 9.41
C HIS A 29 9.89 -0.48 8.47
N PRO A 30 11.00 -0.24 7.73
CA PRO A 30 11.12 0.91 6.83
C PRO A 30 10.00 1.05 5.78
N TYR A 31 9.41 -0.06 5.32
CA TYR A 31 8.25 -0.06 4.41
C TYR A 31 6.92 0.38 5.04
N ALA A 32 6.87 0.49 6.37
CA ALA A 32 5.74 0.99 7.13
C ALA A 32 5.95 2.42 7.63
N ARG A 33 7.02 3.12 7.26
CA ARG A 33 7.19 4.52 7.66
C ARG A 33 6.26 5.43 6.86
N SER A 34 5.69 6.43 7.54
CA SER A 34 4.94 7.50 6.88
C SER A 34 5.88 8.29 5.96
N PRO A 35 5.47 8.60 4.72
CA PRO A 35 6.25 9.47 3.84
C PRO A 35 6.34 10.91 4.39
N LEU A 36 5.38 11.33 5.21
CA LEU A 36 5.39 12.64 5.87
C LEU A 36 6.27 12.69 7.12
N GLY A 37 6.72 11.53 7.63
CA GLY A 37 7.37 11.44 8.93
C GLY A 37 6.38 11.60 10.10
N THR A 38 6.92 11.88 11.28
CA THR A 38 6.18 12.24 12.50
C THR A 38 6.49 13.66 12.93
N ILE A 39 5.64 14.26 13.76
CA ILE A 39 5.89 15.58 14.38
C ILE A 39 7.29 15.59 15.03
N ASP A 40 7.62 14.56 15.81
CA ASP A 40 8.91 14.44 16.49
C ASP A 40 10.10 14.35 15.53
N SER A 41 9.93 13.70 14.37
CA SER A 41 11.01 13.61 13.38
C SER A 41 11.18 14.90 12.57
N VAL A 42 10.09 15.65 12.38
CA VAL A 42 10.02 16.79 11.46
C VAL A 42 10.30 18.12 12.15
N THR A 43 9.80 18.30 13.36
CA THR A 43 9.95 19.54 14.13
C THR A 43 11.41 19.96 14.37
N PRO A 44 12.35 19.06 14.68
CA PRO A 44 13.73 19.46 14.91
C PRO A 44 14.55 19.64 13.62
N MET A 45 14.03 19.25 12.44
CA MET A 45 14.81 19.28 11.19
C MET A 45 15.16 20.72 10.78
N GLY A 46 16.47 20.98 10.68
CA GLY A 46 17.02 22.23 10.15
C GLY A 46 17.10 22.24 8.63
N ILE A 47 17.18 23.43 8.02
CA ILE A 47 17.36 23.56 6.57
C ILE A 47 18.69 22.95 6.12
N GLU A 48 19.72 23.04 6.95
CA GLU A 48 21.05 22.49 6.69
C GLU A 48 21.01 20.96 6.56
N GLU A 49 20.32 20.28 7.47
CA GLU A 49 20.14 18.81 7.43
C GLU A 49 19.35 18.38 6.19
N VAL A 50 18.33 19.15 5.80
CA VAL A 50 17.56 18.87 4.58
C VAL A 50 18.41 19.01 3.33
N VAL A 51 19.23 20.08 3.25
CA VAL A 51 20.13 20.30 2.11
C VAL A 51 21.21 19.22 2.05
N GLU A 52 21.83 18.88 3.18
CA GLU A 52 22.82 17.80 3.26
C GLU A 52 22.20 16.48 2.79
N ARG A 53 21.00 16.15 3.31
CA ARG A 53 20.29 14.93 2.92
C ARG A 53 19.89 14.92 1.45
N GLN A 54 19.51 16.06 0.90
CA GLN A 54 19.18 16.18 -0.51
C GLN A 54 20.41 15.90 -1.39
N LEU A 55 21.57 16.45 -1.04
CA LEU A 55 22.81 16.23 -1.78
C LEU A 55 23.30 14.77 -1.71
N ASP A 56 23.05 14.08 -0.60
CA ASP A 56 23.38 12.66 -0.44
C ASP A 56 22.48 11.71 -1.25
N VAL A 57 21.22 12.09 -1.46
CA VAL A 57 20.19 11.22 -2.06
C VAL A 57 19.96 11.53 -3.54
N PHE A 58 20.00 12.81 -3.94
CA PHE A 58 19.73 13.25 -5.32
C PHE A 58 21.03 13.33 -6.12
N VAL A 59 21.57 12.16 -6.46
CA VAL A 59 22.79 11.98 -7.25
C VAL A 59 22.47 11.30 -8.60
N PRO A 60 23.31 11.48 -9.65
CA PRO A 60 23.03 10.91 -10.97
C PRO A 60 23.00 9.39 -10.98
N LYS A 61 23.76 8.74 -10.09
CA LYS A 61 23.84 7.30 -10.00
C LYS A 61 22.56 6.70 -9.44
N GLY A 62 21.86 5.93 -10.26
CA GLY A 62 20.55 5.33 -9.92
C GLY A 62 19.36 6.17 -10.37
N ALA A 63 19.59 7.37 -10.92
CA ALA A 63 18.54 8.17 -11.55
C ALA A 63 18.13 7.59 -12.92
N THR A 64 16.90 7.84 -13.34
CA THR A 64 16.38 7.42 -14.65
C THR A 64 15.53 8.52 -15.23
N LEU A 65 15.85 8.97 -16.45
CA LEU A 65 15.03 9.90 -17.22
C LEU A 65 14.04 9.12 -18.09
N LEU A 66 12.76 9.26 -17.82
CA LEU A 66 11.68 8.65 -18.61
C LEU A 66 10.97 9.73 -19.43
N VAL A 67 10.90 9.53 -20.75
CA VAL A 67 10.18 10.42 -21.67
C VAL A 67 9.21 9.57 -22.49
N VAL A 68 7.93 9.95 -22.50
CA VAL A 68 6.86 9.23 -23.20
C VAL A 68 6.09 10.20 -24.07
N GLY A 69 5.90 9.86 -25.34
CA GLY A 69 5.17 10.68 -26.31
C GLY A 69 5.78 10.57 -27.69
N ASP A 70 5.41 11.49 -28.57
CA ASP A 70 6.02 11.64 -29.90
C ASP A 70 7.37 12.36 -29.78
N VAL A 71 8.43 11.60 -29.53
CA VAL A 71 9.79 12.12 -29.31
C VAL A 71 10.81 11.35 -30.13
N ARG A 72 11.86 12.06 -30.55
CA ARG A 72 13.03 11.44 -31.20
C ARG A 72 14.06 11.06 -30.14
N PRO A 73 14.44 9.77 -30.01
CA PRO A 73 15.36 9.32 -28.96
C PRO A 73 16.68 10.09 -28.91
N ASP A 74 17.30 10.37 -30.07
CA ASP A 74 18.58 11.09 -30.12
C ASP A 74 18.46 12.54 -29.64
N ALA A 75 17.33 13.19 -29.95
CA ALA A 75 17.07 14.55 -29.49
C ALA A 75 16.86 14.59 -27.97
N VAL A 76 16.16 13.58 -27.42
CA VAL A 76 15.99 13.42 -25.97
C VAL A 76 17.32 13.15 -25.29
N ALA A 77 18.15 12.27 -25.86
CA ALA A 77 19.47 11.97 -25.32
C ALA A 77 20.39 13.21 -25.33
N ALA A 78 20.38 13.99 -26.42
CA ALA A 78 21.14 15.22 -26.51
C ALA A 78 20.67 16.26 -25.49
N ALA A 79 19.35 16.48 -25.36
CA ALA A 79 18.78 17.39 -24.37
C ALA A 79 19.07 16.94 -22.93
N GLY A 80 18.94 15.64 -22.64
CA GLY A 80 19.26 15.07 -21.34
C GLY A 80 20.74 15.25 -20.99
N LYS A 81 21.65 15.02 -21.94
CA LYS A 81 23.08 15.28 -21.75
C LYS A 81 23.38 16.77 -21.57
N ALA A 82 22.69 17.65 -22.28
CA ALA A 82 22.85 19.10 -22.11
C ALA A 82 22.37 19.58 -20.73
N ALA A 83 21.23 19.06 -20.24
CA ALA A 83 20.64 19.46 -18.97
C ALA A 83 21.37 18.83 -17.76
N PHE A 84 21.69 17.54 -17.84
CA PHE A 84 22.16 16.76 -16.69
C PHE A 84 23.60 16.26 -16.83
N GLY A 85 24.30 16.55 -17.93
CA GLY A 85 25.66 16.05 -18.15
C GLY A 85 26.73 16.61 -17.20
N ARG A 86 26.38 17.66 -16.43
CA ARG A 86 27.21 18.22 -15.36
C ARG A 86 26.76 17.79 -13.96
N TRP A 87 25.65 17.06 -13.84
CA TRP A 87 25.19 16.52 -12.57
C TRP A 87 26.10 15.37 -12.19
N ASP A 88 26.91 15.59 -11.17
CA ASP A 88 27.83 14.64 -10.58
C ASP A 88 27.42 14.31 -9.14
N GLY A 89 28.13 13.34 -8.53
CA GLY A 89 27.84 12.87 -7.18
C GLY A 89 27.69 11.35 -7.12
N GLU A 90 28.04 10.82 -5.95
CA GLU A 90 27.89 9.42 -5.59
C GLU A 90 27.01 9.36 -4.34
N PRO A 91 26.12 8.37 -4.21
CA PRO A 91 25.30 8.25 -3.02
C PRO A 91 26.21 8.10 -1.79
N ALA A 92 25.97 8.88 -0.74
CA ALA A 92 26.79 8.84 0.48
C ALA A 92 26.84 7.45 1.14
N SER A 93 25.85 6.60 0.86
CA SER A 93 25.87 5.18 1.23
C SER A 93 25.03 4.34 0.27
N PRO A 94 25.38 3.06 0.01
CA PRO A 94 24.45 2.11 -0.58
C PRO A 94 23.16 2.10 0.24
N LEU A 95 22.00 2.07 -0.43
CA LEU A 95 20.73 1.88 0.26
C LEU A 95 20.84 0.68 1.20
N ALA A 96 20.67 0.92 2.51
CA ALA A 96 20.82 -0.10 3.53
C ALA A 96 19.98 -1.34 3.18
N ALA A 97 20.56 -2.52 3.36
CA ALA A 97 19.82 -3.76 3.23
C ALA A 97 18.62 -3.71 4.18
N LEU A 98 17.42 -3.92 3.64
CA LEU A 98 16.23 -3.88 4.46
C LEU A 98 16.18 -5.12 5.35
N PRO A 99 15.84 -4.96 6.64
CA PRO A 99 15.62 -6.12 7.50
C PRO A 99 14.47 -6.97 6.94
N PRO A 100 14.43 -8.27 7.24
CA PRO A 100 13.22 -9.04 6.97
C PRO A 100 12.05 -8.41 7.74
N PRO A 101 10.85 -8.33 7.15
CA PRO A 101 9.72 -7.76 7.85
C PRO A 101 9.36 -8.57 9.09
N THR A 102 9.40 -7.87 10.22
CA THR A 102 9.09 -8.39 11.56
C THR A 102 7.59 -8.26 11.80
N VAL A 103 6.78 -9.07 11.11
CA VAL A 103 5.35 -9.21 11.46
C VAL A 103 5.25 -10.27 12.56
N PRO A 104 4.87 -9.91 13.81
CA PRO A 104 4.64 -10.88 14.87
C PRO A 104 3.66 -11.98 14.41
N GLY A 105 3.74 -13.18 15.00
CA GLY A 105 2.80 -14.28 14.72
C GLY A 105 1.35 -13.80 14.75
N VAL A 106 0.51 -14.35 13.86
CA VAL A 106 -0.92 -14.03 13.62
C VAL A 106 -1.49 -13.11 14.71
N SER A 107 -1.20 -11.82 14.57
CA SER A 107 -1.67 -10.82 15.50
C SER A 107 -3.05 -10.45 15.00
N THR A 108 -4.08 -10.96 15.66
CA THR A 108 -5.42 -10.37 15.57
C THR A 108 -5.43 -9.15 16.49
N GLU A 109 -4.53 -8.19 16.25
CA GLU A 109 -4.63 -6.88 16.88
C GLU A 109 -5.79 -6.15 16.21
N VAL A 110 -6.97 -6.28 16.82
CA VAL A 110 -8.07 -5.37 16.57
C VAL A 110 -7.71 -4.06 17.26
N GLY A 111 -6.93 -3.24 16.56
CA GLY A 111 -6.67 -1.87 16.98
C GLY A 111 -7.93 -1.04 16.76
N PHE A 112 -8.65 -0.72 17.83
CA PHE A 112 -9.68 0.30 17.78
C PHE A 112 -8.97 1.65 17.85
N LEU A 113 -8.87 2.34 16.72
CA LEU A 113 -8.57 3.76 16.74
C LEU A 113 -9.86 4.45 17.20
N GLU A 114 -9.94 4.82 18.49
CA GLU A 114 -11.06 5.60 19.02
C GLU A 114 -11.08 6.97 18.30
N ARG A 115 -11.86 7.01 17.23
CA ARG A 115 -12.26 8.24 16.54
C ARG A 115 -13.73 8.49 16.88
N ARG A 116 -14.14 9.76 16.91
CA ARG A 116 -15.56 10.15 16.80
C ARG A 116 -16.03 9.90 15.37
N SER A 117 -15.91 8.66 14.91
CA SER A 117 -16.18 8.21 13.55
C SER A 117 -17.42 7.32 13.58
N ALA A 118 -18.32 7.48 12.61
CA ALA A 118 -19.48 6.59 12.44
C ALA A 118 -19.10 5.18 11.93
N SER A 119 -17.81 4.89 11.73
CA SER A 119 -17.33 3.65 11.13
C SER A 119 -16.04 3.12 11.76
N THR A 120 -15.90 1.80 11.73
CA THR A 120 -14.71 1.05 12.15
C THR A 120 -14.03 0.48 10.91
N LEU A 121 -12.75 0.80 10.69
CA LEU A 121 -11.99 0.25 9.56
C LEU A 121 -11.42 -1.13 9.90
N LEU A 122 -11.82 -2.14 9.14
CA LEU A 122 -11.21 -3.46 9.21
C LEU A 122 -10.09 -3.55 8.17
N VAL A 123 -8.90 -3.98 8.61
CA VAL A 123 -7.75 -4.27 7.74
C VAL A 123 -7.26 -5.69 8.03
N CYS A 124 -7.08 -6.48 6.97
CA CYS A 124 -6.41 -7.76 7.01
C CYS A 124 -5.25 -7.73 6.01
N ALA A 125 -4.05 -8.08 6.47
CA ALA A 125 -2.87 -8.16 5.64
C ALA A 125 -2.23 -9.55 5.77
N THR A 126 -1.78 -10.10 4.65
CA THR A 126 -0.90 -11.27 4.69
C THR A 126 0.46 -10.85 5.22
N ARG A 127 1.21 -11.83 5.75
CA ARG A 127 2.65 -11.66 5.91
C ARG A 127 3.31 -11.30 4.57
N PRO A 128 4.40 -10.52 4.60
CA PRO A 128 5.14 -10.22 3.40
C PRO A 128 5.62 -11.50 2.72
N LEU A 129 5.26 -11.63 1.46
CA LEU A 129 5.64 -12.71 0.58
C LEU A 129 7.00 -12.34 -0.02
N SER A 130 8.07 -12.90 0.54
CA SER A 130 9.39 -12.93 -0.08
C SER A 130 9.37 -14.02 -1.17
N ASP A 131 9.75 -13.66 -2.39
CA ASP A 131 9.85 -14.56 -3.55
C ASP A 131 8.56 -14.93 -4.31
N ILE A 132 7.72 -13.93 -4.60
CA ILE A 132 6.57 -14.09 -5.52
C ILE A 132 6.75 -13.30 -6.83
N ARG A 133 8.00 -13.21 -7.31
CA ARG A 133 8.32 -12.56 -8.58
C ARG A 133 7.57 -13.27 -9.72
N GLY A 134 6.83 -12.53 -10.53
CA GLY A 134 6.01 -13.08 -11.61
C GLY A 134 4.55 -13.40 -11.22
N SER A 135 4.21 -13.39 -9.93
CA SER A 135 2.83 -13.65 -9.46
C SER A 135 1.96 -12.40 -9.36
N ASP A 136 2.49 -11.22 -9.71
CA ASP A 136 1.78 -9.94 -9.59
C ASP A 136 0.43 -9.96 -10.34
N ALA A 137 0.38 -10.57 -11.53
CA ALA A 137 -0.85 -10.71 -12.30
C ALA A 137 -1.88 -11.62 -11.62
N ALA A 138 -1.44 -12.74 -11.04
CA ALA A 138 -2.33 -13.66 -10.32
C ALA A 138 -2.90 -13.02 -9.05
N LEU A 139 -2.08 -12.25 -8.34
CA LEU A 139 -2.52 -11.54 -7.14
C LEU A 139 -3.47 -10.38 -7.46
N ASP A 140 -3.31 -9.69 -8.59
CA ASP A 140 -4.28 -8.70 -9.02
C ASP A 140 -5.63 -9.34 -9.38
N VAL A 141 -5.62 -10.52 -10.00
CA VAL A 141 -6.84 -11.31 -10.24
C VAL A 141 -7.47 -11.70 -8.90
N LEU A 142 -6.68 -12.19 -7.95
CA LEU A 142 -7.16 -12.52 -6.60
C LEU A 142 -7.78 -11.29 -5.89
N ALA A 143 -7.14 -10.13 -5.99
CA ALA A 143 -7.64 -8.86 -5.45
C ALA A 143 -8.99 -8.47 -6.06
N ASN A 144 -9.17 -8.69 -7.37
CA ASN A 144 -10.44 -8.45 -8.05
C ASN A 144 -11.55 -9.39 -7.59
N ILE A 145 -11.25 -10.67 -7.41
CA ILE A 145 -12.21 -11.66 -6.90
C ILE A 145 -12.58 -11.34 -5.45
N LEU A 146 -11.61 -10.96 -4.62
CA LEU A 146 -11.84 -10.80 -3.20
C LEU A 146 -12.54 -9.48 -2.85
N GLY A 147 -12.05 -8.34 -3.36
CA GLY A 147 -12.49 -7.03 -2.87
C GLY A 147 -12.67 -5.90 -3.89
N ARG A 148 -12.05 -5.94 -5.09
CA ARG A 148 -12.15 -4.82 -6.07
C ARG A 148 -13.26 -4.96 -7.11
N GLY A 149 -13.67 -6.18 -7.45
CA GLY A 149 -14.68 -6.40 -8.48
C GLY A 149 -16.09 -6.00 -8.04
N PRO A 150 -16.98 -5.63 -8.98
CA PRO A 150 -18.38 -5.33 -8.68
C PRO A 150 -19.13 -6.53 -8.07
N ALA A 151 -18.70 -7.75 -8.41
CA ALA A 151 -19.17 -9.02 -7.84
C ALA A 151 -18.09 -9.70 -6.98
N SER A 152 -17.28 -8.92 -6.26
CA SER A 152 -16.26 -9.45 -5.37
C SER A 152 -16.88 -10.15 -4.16
N ARG A 153 -16.20 -11.16 -3.61
CA ARG A 153 -16.73 -11.94 -2.48
C ARG A 153 -17.02 -11.07 -1.25
N LEU A 154 -16.10 -10.15 -0.91
CA LEU A 154 -16.32 -9.21 0.20
C LEU A 154 -17.44 -8.21 -0.12
N GLY A 155 -17.49 -7.66 -1.35
CA GLY A 155 -18.54 -6.73 -1.75
C GLY A 155 -19.92 -7.38 -1.67
N THR A 156 -20.08 -8.58 -2.22
CA THR A 156 -21.35 -9.31 -2.18
C THR A 156 -21.77 -9.65 -0.75
N THR A 157 -20.85 -10.11 0.09
CA THR A 157 -21.20 -10.47 1.47
C THR A 157 -21.47 -9.25 2.33
N LEU A 158 -20.57 -8.27 2.37
CA LEU A 158 -20.64 -7.16 3.32
C LEU A 158 -21.54 -6.02 2.85
N ARG A 159 -21.47 -5.63 1.58
CA ARG A 159 -22.26 -4.52 1.02
C ARG A 159 -23.62 -5.00 0.52
N ASP A 160 -23.64 -5.96 -0.40
CA ASP A 160 -24.86 -6.26 -1.15
C ASP A 160 -25.88 -7.07 -0.32
N ARG A 161 -25.42 -8.04 0.47
CA ARG A 161 -26.30 -8.90 1.28
C ARG A 161 -26.61 -8.34 2.67
N ASN A 162 -25.64 -7.70 3.32
CA ASN A 162 -25.75 -7.32 4.73
C ASN A 162 -25.74 -5.78 4.96
N GLY A 163 -25.44 -4.97 3.94
CA GLY A 163 -25.48 -3.50 4.06
C GLY A 163 -24.55 -2.92 5.15
N LEU A 164 -23.45 -3.61 5.46
CA LEU A 164 -22.52 -3.26 6.53
C LEU A 164 -21.47 -2.24 6.11
N THR A 165 -21.23 -2.11 4.81
CA THR A 165 -20.23 -1.21 4.23
C THR A 165 -20.71 -0.60 2.92
N TYR A 166 -20.12 0.52 2.54
CA TYR A 166 -20.28 1.12 1.21
C TYR A 166 -19.27 0.56 0.20
N TRP A 167 -18.06 0.24 0.64
CA TRP A 167 -16.98 -0.18 -0.25
C TRP A 167 -16.10 -1.24 0.42
N THR A 168 -15.55 -2.10 -0.43
CA THR A 168 -14.52 -3.07 -0.05
C THR A 168 -13.32 -2.87 -0.94
N SER A 169 -12.13 -3.16 -0.45
CA SER A 169 -10.92 -3.14 -1.26
C SER A 169 -10.10 -4.38 -0.95
N ALA A 170 -9.44 -4.90 -1.98
CA ALA A 170 -8.35 -5.82 -1.83
C ALA A 170 -7.26 -5.43 -2.83
N ARG A 171 -5.99 -5.49 -2.43
CA ARG A 171 -4.88 -5.09 -3.29
C ARG A 171 -3.59 -5.75 -2.86
N VAL A 172 -2.60 -5.67 -3.74
CA VAL A 172 -1.22 -6.04 -3.42
C VAL A 172 -0.46 -4.76 -3.10
N VAL A 173 0.03 -4.63 -1.87
CA VAL A 173 1.02 -3.64 -1.49
C VAL A 173 2.36 -4.10 -2.04
N ARG A 174 2.92 -3.31 -2.97
CA ARG A 174 4.19 -3.61 -3.64
C ARG A 174 5.30 -2.76 -3.07
N ARG A 175 6.39 -3.42 -2.68
CA ARG A 175 7.64 -2.81 -2.26
C ARG A 175 8.80 -3.47 -3.00
N ARG A 176 9.97 -2.85 -3.01
CA ARG A 176 11.11 -3.29 -3.84
C ARG A 176 11.47 -4.78 -3.62
N HIS A 177 11.41 -5.24 -2.37
CA HIS A 177 11.80 -6.61 -1.99
C HIS A 177 10.67 -7.41 -1.32
N ALA A 178 9.45 -6.87 -1.30
CA ALA A 178 8.35 -7.49 -0.59
C ALA A 178 7.01 -7.21 -1.29
N ARG A 179 6.06 -8.09 -1.00
CA ARG A 179 4.67 -7.98 -1.43
C ARG A 179 3.81 -8.34 -0.23
N ALA A 180 2.76 -7.60 0.04
CA ALA A 180 1.74 -7.98 1.02
C ALA A 180 0.37 -7.89 0.37
N PHE A 181 -0.46 -8.90 0.54
CA PHE A 181 -1.83 -8.85 0.07
C PHE A 181 -2.70 -8.29 1.19
N VAL A 182 -3.50 -7.29 0.88
CA VAL A 182 -4.29 -6.55 1.87
C VAL A 182 -5.74 -6.52 1.41
N ALA A 183 -6.66 -6.75 2.34
CA ALA A 183 -8.06 -6.48 2.17
C ALA A 183 -8.55 -5.56 3.29
N CYS A 184 -9.37 -4.57 2.95
CA CYS A 184 -9.93 -3.65 3.92
C CYS A 184 -11.35 -3.23 3.56
N SER A 185 -12.09 -2.85 4.60
CA SER A 185 -13.46 -2.37 4.48
C SER A 185 -13.80 -1.55 5.73
N PRO A 186 -14.33 -0.32 5.59
CA PRO A 186 -15.01 0.32 6.71
C PRO A 186 -16.30 -0.45 7.00
N LEU A 187 -16.68 -0.53 8.26
CA LEU A 187 -17.92 -1.12 8.74
C LEU A 187 -18.66 -0.08 9.55
N LYS A 188 -20.00 -0.14 9.56
CA LYS A 188 -20.79 0.65 10.53
C LYS A 188 -20.35 0.28 11.95
N ALA A 189 -20.11 1.30 12.77
CA ALA A 189 -19.51 1.10 14.10
C ALA A 189 -20.38 0.20 15.00
N ASP A 190 -21.71 0.31 14.91
CA ASP A 190 -22.69 -0.47 15.67
C ASP A 190 -22.82 -1.93 15.20
N GLN A 191 -22.22 -2.29 14.06
CA GLN A 191 -22.27 -3.64 13.48
C GLN A 191 -20.88 -4.23 13.23
N ALA A 192 -19.84 -3.65 13.85
CA ALA A 192 -18.46 -4.07 13.66
C ALA A 192 -18.25 -5.56 13.97
N ASP A 193 -18.83 -6.08 15.06
CA ASP A 193 -18.68 -7.49 15.45
C ASP A 193 -19.19 -8.46 14.38
N VAL A 194 -20.35 -8.16 13.78
CA VAL A 194 -20.93 -8.97 12.70
C VAL A 194 -20.06 -8.87 11.45
N GLY A 195 -19.63 -7.66 11.10
CA GLY A 195 -18.78 -7.43 9.93
C GLY A 195 -17.41 -8.10 10.05
N VAL A 196 -16.79 -8.12 11.23
CA VAL A 196 -15.53 -8.82 11.49
C VAL A 196 -15.67 -10.33 11.25
N ARG A 197 -16.75 -10.94 11.75
CA ARG A 197 -17.03 -12.36 11.52
C ARG A 197 -17.21 -12.66 10.04
N LEU A 198 -18.10 -11.95 9.36
CA LEU A 198 -18.36 -12.16 7.93
C LEU A 198 -17.13 -11.91 7.05
N PHE A 199 -16.32 -10.91 7.39
CA PHE A 199 -15.07 -10.63 6.69
C PHE A 199 -14.12 -11.82 6.81
N ARG A 200 -13.96 -12.36 8.04
CA ARG A 200 -13.13 -13.54 8.30
C ARG A 200 -13.66 -14.76 7.54
N ASP A 201 -14.96 -15.02 7.60
CA ASP A 201 -15.61 -16.15 6.93
C ASP A 201 -15.32 -16.13 5.41
N VAL A 202 -15.38 -14.96 4.78
CA VAL A 202 -15.05 -14.81 3.34
C VAL A 202 -13.58 -15.17 3.06
N LEU A 203 -12.65 -14.77 3.93
CA LEU A 203 -11.24 -15.14 3.78
C LEU A 203 -11.00 -16.63 3.97
N GLU A 204 -11.67 -17.25 4.95
CA GLU A 204 -11.58 -18.69 5.22
C GLU A 204 -12.17 -19.50 4.06
N GLN A 205 -13.34 -19.10 3.56
CA GLN A 205 -13.96 -19.70 2.37
C GLN A 205 -13.08 -19.57 1.13
N MET A 206 -12.37 -18.45 0.95
CA MET A 206 -11.41 -18.30 -0.15
C MET A 206 -10.23 -19.27 -0.06
N ARG A 207 -9.81 -19.62 1.17
CA ARG A 207 -8.76 -20.60 1.42
C ARG A 207 -9.23 -22.03 1.18
N GLU A 208 -10.45 -22.36 1.59
CA GLU A 208 -11.01 -23.72 1.50
C GLU A 208 -11.59 -24.03 0.11
N ALA A 209 -12.21 -23.04 -0.53
CA ALA A 209 -12.81 -23.13 -1.85
C ALA A 209 -12.14 -22.12 -2.80
N PRO A 210 -11.12 -22.57 -3.57
CA PRO A 210 -10.42 -21.75 -4.54
C PRO A 210 -11.38 -21.07 -5.54
N PRO A 211 -10.97 -19.94 -6.15
CA PRO A 211 -11.77 -19.28 -7.17
C PRO A 211 -12.17 -20.21 -8.32
N THR A 212 -13.44 -20.15 -8.70
CA THR A 212 -13.96 -20.83 -9.88
C THR A 212 -13.38 -20.23 -11.16
N ALA A 213 -13.39 -21.00 -12.26
CA ALA A 213 -12.97 -20.50 -13.57
C ALA A 213 -13.75 -19.24 -14.01
N GLN A 214 -15.04 -19.16 -13.68
CA GLN A 214 -15.89 -18.02 -13.98
C GLN A 214 -15.51 -16.78 -13.16
N GLU A 215 -15.19 -16.94 -11.87
CA GLU A 215 -14.66 -15.84 -11.05
C GLU A 215 -13.35 -15.31 -11.61
N VAL A 216 -12.43 -16.20 -11.98
CA VAL A 216 -11.14 -15.83 -12.58
C VAL A 216 -11.34 -15.08 -13.90
N GLN A 217 -12.22 -15.57 -14.78
CA GLN A 217 -12.49 -14.93 -16.07
C GLN A 217 -13.07 -13.52 -15.89
N ARG A 218 -14.07 -13.36 -15.00
CA ARG A 218 -14.64 -12.04 -14.69
C ARG A 218 -13.59 -11.10 -14.10
N ALA A 219 -12.77 -11.60 -13.18
CA ALA A 219 -11.73 -10.81 -12.53
C ALA A 219 -10.62 -10.36 -13.49
N LYS A 220 -10.30 -11.15 -14.51
CA LYS A 220 -9.36 -10.76 -15.57
C LYS A 220 -9.92 -9.63 -16.44
N ALA A 221 -11.23 -9.62 -16.71
CA ALA A 221 -11.87 -8.60 -17.53
C ALA A 221 -11.79 -7.18 -16.92
N VAL A 222 -11.71 -7.07 -15.59
CA VAL A 222 -11.54 -5.78 -14.88
C VAL A 222 -10.17 -5.13 -15.14
N ARG A 223 -9.15 -5.88 -15.59
CA ARG A 223 -7.78 -5.36 -15.81
C ARG A 223 -7.63 -4.59 -17.14
N LEU A 224 -8.63 -4.63 -18.02
CA LEU A 224 -8.58 -4.10 -19.38
C LEU A 224 -9.42 -2.82 -19.60
N ALA A 225 -9.89 -2.19 -18.52
CA ALA A 225 -10.52 -0.87 -18.55
C ALA A 225 -9.66 0.11 -17.77
#